data_AF-A0A5J9WTD0-F1
#
_entry.id   AF-A0A5J9WTD0-F1
#
_cell.length_a   1.000
_cell.length_b   1.000
_cell.length_c   1.000
_cell.angle_alpha   90.00
_cell.angle_beta   90.00
_cell.angle_gamma   90.00
#
_symmetry.space_group_name_H-M   'P 1'
#
loop_
_entity.id
_entity.type
_entity.pdbx_description
1 polymer ?
#
loop_
_entity_poly.entity_id
_entity_poly.type
_entity_poly.pdbx_seq_one_letter_code
_entity_poly.pdbx_strand_id
1 'polypeptide(L)'
;MLITKTTSGAERHRSSREEEAMAALRHLAGPSYIHHPHGVSAATSSLYLRRTSSSCLRPLRFAPLRSRFTRNLFSLSSSLKPPPPSSVRPFSPLFLTLWLLLAGVYALSSNDIRVGTNVVVDGSPWKVLEFLHVKPGKGAAFVRTKMRNYVTGNTVEKTFRAGSTLEEASLSKETKQFTYKDGSQFVFMDLTTFEESRLNESDVGDKQKWLKEGMDCILLYWNGRIIDFDLPNTVRLTVTDTDPEQSDSAQGGTKPATLETGAVVTVPSFVKVGDDILVDSRTGQYMNRA
;
A
#
# COMPACT_ATOMS: atom_id res chain seq x y z
N MET A 1 -34.98 69.42 -0.91
CA MET A 1 -34.46 69.21 -2.28
C MET A 1 -34.41 67.71 -2.51
N LEU A 2 -35.35 67.22 -3.33
CA LEU A 2 -35.45 65.83 -3.77
C LEU A 2 -34.23 65.47 -4.62
N ILE A 3 -33.84 64.19 -4.62
CA ILE A 3 -33.96 63.27 -5.77
C ILE A 3 -33.44 61.90 -5.35
N THR A 4 -34.37 60.93 -5.35
CA THR A 4 -34.14 59.50 -5.35
C THR A 4 -33.74 59.03 -6.75
N LYS A 5 -32.81 58.07 -6.87
CA LYS A 5 -32.71 57.22 -8.07
C LYS A 5 -32.47 55.77 -7.71
N THR A 6 -33.50 55.00 -8.06
CA THR A 6 -33.65 53.56 -8.18
C THR A 6 -32.86 52.99 -9.37
N THR A 7 -32.18 51.86 -9.17
CA THR A 7 -31.85 50.90 -10.24
C THR A 7 -31.87 49.48 -9.68
N SER A 8 -33.03 48.85 -9.76
CA SER A 8 -33.30 47.43 -9.58
C SER A 8 -33.86 46.92 -10.91
N GLY A 9 -33.29 45.84 -11.45
CA GLY A 9 -33.88 45.10 -12.58
C GLY A 9 -33.02 45.09 -13.84
N ALA A 10 -32.07 44.17 -13.92
CA ALA A 10 -31.48 43.77 -15.22
C ALA A 10 -30.87 42.35 -15.26
N GLU A 11 -30.70 41.64 -14.14
CA GLU A 11 -29.89 40.41 -14.13
C GLU A 11 -30.66 39.11 -13.90
N ARG A 12 -32.00 39.15 -13.98
CA ARG A 12 -32.88 38.00 -13.70
C ARG A 12 -33.46 37.30 -14.93
N HIS A 13 -33.02 37.65 -16.14
CA HIS A 13 -33.61 37.15 -17.39
C HIS A 13 -32.70 36.24 -18.23
N ARG A 14 -31.53 35.83 -17.74
CA ARG A 14 -30.63 34.92 -18.47
C ARG A 14 -30.74 33.45 -18.06
N SER A 15 -31.31 33.13 -16.89
CA SER A 15 -31.34 31.74 -16.40
C SER A 15 -32.56 30.92 -16.83
N SER A 16 -33.62 31.52 -17.38
CA SER A 16 -34.84 30.77 -17.72
C SER A 16 -34.87 30.18 -19.13
N ARG A 17 -33.86 30.48 -19.97
CA ARG A 17 -33.76 29.94 -21.35
C ARG A 17 -32.86 28.73 -21.50
N GLU A 18 -32.01 28.45 -20.50
CA GLU A 18 -31.17 27.23 -20.49
C GLU A 18 -31.87 26.06 -19.78
N GLU A 19 -32.86 26.33 -18.93
CA GLU A 19 -33.66 25.30 -18.24
C GLU A 19 -34.69 24.63 -19.16
N GLU A 20 -35.25 25.36 -20.15
CA GLU A 20 -36.18 24.79 -21.15
C GLU A 20 -35.48 23.91 -22.21
N ALA A 21 -34.17 24.08 -22.44
CA ALA A 21 -33.43 23.28 -23.43
C ALA A 21 -33.02 21.89 -22.90
N MET A 22 -32.91 21.70 -21.58
CA MET A 22 -32.56 20.42 -20.95
C MET A 22 -33.77 19.52 -20.65
N ALA A 23 -34.98 20.09 -20.60
CA ALA A 23 -36.22 19.33 -20.36
C ALA A 23 -36.72 18.55 -21.60
N ALA A 24 -36.26 18.91 -22.80
CA ALA A 24 -36.75 18.33 -24.06
C ALA A 24 -36.06 17.01 -24.49
N LEU A 25 -35.08 16.50 -23.74
CA LEU A 25 -34.29 15.30 -24.09
C LEU A 25 -34.68 14.01 -23.33
N ARG A 26 -35.76 14.01 -22.54
CA ARG A 26 -36.19 12.85 -21.73
C ARG A 26 -37.40 12.07 -22.26
N HIS A 27 -37.87 12.30 -23.49
CA HIS A 27 -39.12 11.69 -23.97
C HIS A 27 -39.04 10.73 -25.17
N LEU A 28 -37.87 10.21 -25.56
CA LEU A 28 -37.77 9.21 -26.64
C LEU A 28 -36.93 7.99 -26.25
N ALA A 29 -37.49 7.11 -25.42
CA ALA A 29 -37.13 5.69 -25.40
C ALA A 29 -38.22 4.89 -24.64
N GLY A 30 -39.28 4.50 -25.35
CA GLY A 30 -40.28 3.53 -24.89
C GLY A 30 -39.88 2.06 -25.17
N PRO A 31 -40.66 1.09 -24.68
CA PRO A 31 -40.19 -0.26 -24.32
C PRO A 31 -40.63 -1.37 -25.29
N SER A 32 -39.83 -2.45 -25.41
CA SER A 32 -40.19 -3.76 -26.00
C SER A 32 -38.93 -4.68 -25.99
N TYR A 33 -38.93 -6.00 -25.81
CA TYR A 33 -39.94 -7.05 -25.72
C TYR A 33 -39.32 -8.27 -24.99
N ILE A 34 -40.15 -9.03 -24.28
CA ILE A 34 -39.80 -10.29 -23.59
C ILE A 34 -39.79 -11.44 -24.59
N HIS A 35 -38.78 -12.32 -24.53
CA HIS A 35 -38.87 -13.67 -25.10
C HIS A 35 -38.33 -14.71 -24.11
N HIS A 36 -39.25 -15.50 -23.56
CA HIS A 36 -38.98 -16.84 -23.04
C HIS A 36 -38.63 -17.79 -24.20
N PRO A 37 -37.95 -18.90 -23.92
CA PRO A 37 -38.66 -20.16 -24.10
C PRO A 37 -38.50 -21.16 -22.96
N HIS A 38 -39.52 -22.00 -22.88
CA HIS A 38 -39.75 -23.13 -21.99
C HIS A 38 -38.70 -24.23 -22.15
N GLY A 39 -38.45 -24.96 -21.05
CA GLY A 39 -37.57 -26.12 -21.02
C GLY A 39 -38.18 -27.39 -21.61
N VAL A 40 -37.31 -28.37 -21.87
CA VAL A 40 -37.68 -29.77 -22.10
C VAL A 40 -36.58 -30.70 -21.55
N SER A 41 -37.00 -31.52 -20.59
CA SER A 41 -36.69 -32.94 -20.32
C SER A 41 -35.26 -33.46 -20.13
N ALA A 42 -35.16 -34.18 -19.01
CA ALA A 42 -34.20 -35.22 -18.68
C ALA A 42 -34.08 -36.33 -19.75
N ALA A 43 -32.86 -36.89 -19.87
CA ALA A 43 -32.60 -38.25 -20.33
C ALA A 43 -31.23 -38.74 -19.84
N THR A 44 -31.29 -39.56 -18.80
CA THR A 44 -30.59 -40.85 -18.59
C THR A 44 -29.51 -41.28 -19.60
N SER A 45 -28.31 -41.62 -19.10
CA SER A 45 -27.37 -42.69 -19.56
C SER A 45 -26.13 -42.63 -18.66
N SER A 46 -25.92 -43.44 -17.62
CA SER A 46 -25.66 -44.89 -17.56
C SER A 46 -24.56 -45.40 -18.50
N LEU A 47 -23.54 -46.01 -17.87
CA LEU A 47 -22.56 -46.98 -18.37
C LEU A 47 -21.44 -46.48 -19.32
N TYR A 48 -20.20 -46.45 -18.82
CA TYR A 48 -19.25 -47.52 -19.16
C TYR A 48 -18.03 -47.54 -18.23
N LEU A 49 -17.84 -48.68 -17.54
CA LEU A 49 -16.58 -49.13 -16.96
C LEU A 49 -15.55 -49.34 -18.08
N ARG A 50 -14.28 -48.96 -17.86
CA ARG A 50 -13.15 -49.80 -18.29
C ARG A 50 -11.90 -49.55 -17.44
N ARG A 51 -11.65 -50.51 -16.55
CA ARG A 51 -10.33 -50.91 -16.05
C ARG A 51 -9.51 -51.51 -17.19
N THR A 52 -8.24 -51.12 -17.31
CA THR A 52 -7.10 -51.94 -17.77
C THR A 52 -5.84 -51.31 -17.17
N SER A 53 -5.24 -51.87 -16.11
CA SER A 53 -4.21 -52.93 -16.11
C SER A 53 -2.77 -52.40 -16.29
N SER A 54 -2.05 -52.40 -15.16
CA SER A 54 -0.78 -53.13 -14.94
C SER A 54 0.33 -53.07 -16.00
N SER A 55 1.48 -52.46 -15.64
CA SER A 55 2.85 -53.01 -15.82
C SER A 55 3.87 -52.00 -15.27
N CYS A 56 4.56 -52.26 -14.15
CA CYS A 56 5.75 -53.12 -13.94
C CYS A 56 7.09 -52.50 -14.38
N LEU A 57 8.06 -52.57 -13.44
CA LEU A 57 9.54 -52.43 -13.55
C LEU A 57 10.06 -50.98 -13.49
N ARG A 58 11.07 -50.58 -12.70
CA ARG A 58 12.13 -51.23 -11.89
C ARG A 58 12.74 -50.14 -10.98
N PRO A 59 13.23 -50.43 -9.75
CA PRO A 59 14.02 -49.48 -8.98
C PRO A 59 15.52 -49.67 -9.29
N LEU A 60 16.18 -48.61 -9.79
CA LEU A 60 17.65 -48.59 -9.91
C LEU A 60 18.25 -48.10 -8.58
N ARG A 61 18.94 -49.03 -7.92
CA ARG A 61 19.81 -48.80 -6.76
C ARG A 61 21.02 -47.96 -7.21
N PHE A 62 21.27 -46.84 -6.55
CA PHE A 62 22.57 -46.16 -6.60
C PHE A 62 23.45 -46.65 -5.46
N ALA A 63 24.60 -47.23 -5.82
CA ALA A 63 25.65 -47.64 -4.91
C ALA A 63 26.50 -46.42 -4.49
N PRO A 64 27.00 -46.34 -3.24
CA PRO A 64 27.91 -45.29 -2.83
C PRO A 64 29.34 -45.62 -3.27
N LEU A 65 29.91 -44.79 -4.14
CA LEU A 65 31.31 -44.87 -4.55
C LEU A 65 32.20 -44.29 -3.44
N ARG A 66 32.82 -45.17 -2.66
CA ARG A 66 33.91 -44.83 -1.73
C ARG A 66 35.13 -44.35 -2.52
N SER A 67 35.46 -43.06 -2.46
CA SER A 67 36.77 -42.58 -2.89
C SER A 67 37.76 -42.66 -1.72
N ARG A 68 38.66 -43.65 -1.77
CA ARG A 68 39.96 -43.54 -1.11
C ARG A 68 40.76 -42.52 -1.91
N PHE A 69 41.19 -41.43 -1.28
CA PHE A 69 42.31 -40.65 -1.78
C PHE A 69 43.24 -40.29 -0.64
N THR A 70 44.50 -40.27 -1.00
CA THR A 70 45.70 -40.58 -0.23
C THR A 70 46.14 -39.48 0.72
N ARG A 71 46.77 -39.91 1.83
CA ARG A 71 47.61 -39.10 2.70
C ARG A 71 48.83 -38.57 1.95
N ASN A 72 49.25 -37.40 2.41
CA ASN A 72 50.62 -36.88 2.46
C ASN A 72 51.38 -36.78 1.14
N LEU A 73 51.67 -35.54 0.73
CA LEU A 73 53.01 -35.18 0.30
C LEU A 73 53.24 -33.66 0.40
N PHE A 74 54.46 -33.31 0.79
CA PHE A 74 55.13 -32.01 0.71
C PHE A 74 54.89 -30.95 1.78
N SER A 75 55.77 -31.04 2.78
CA SER A 75 56.44 -29.90 3.40
C SER A 75 56.99 -28.93 2.35
N LEU A 76 56.70 -27.64 2.52
CA LEU A 76 57.58 -26.57 2.05
C LEU A 76 57.63 -25.49 3.12
N SER A 77 58.79 -25.47 3.76
CA SER A 77 59.21 -24.53 4.79
C SER A 77 59.49 -23.16 4.18
N SER A 78 59.08 -22.12 4.91
CA SER A 78 59.78 -20.85 5.13
C SER A 78 60.43 -20.11 3.95
N SER A 79 59.96 -18.89 3.67
CA SER A 79 60.75 -17.65 3.87
C SER A 79 60.06 -16.46 3.17
N LEU A 80 59.28 -15.69 3.92
CA LEU A 80 58.85 -14.35 3.51
C LEU A 80 59.53 -13.35 4.46
N LYS A 81 60.51 -12.61 3.95
CA LYS A 81 61.12 -11.47 4.66
C LYS A 81 60.09 -10.32 4.76
N PRO A 82 59.93 -9.68 5.93
CA PRO A 82 59.14 -8.46 6.02
C PRO A 82 59.89 -7.29 5.35
N PRO A 83 59.17 -6.35 4.69
CA PRO A 83 59.78 -5.16 4.11
C PRO A 83 60.23 -4.17 5.20
N PRO A 84 61.26 -3.34 4.93
CA PRO A 84 61.78 -2.39 5.90
C PRO A 84 60.80 -1.21 6.11
N PRO A 85 60.71 -0.66 7.33
CA PRO A 85 59.93 0.54 7.57
C PRO A 85 60.72 1.75 7.05
N SER A 86 60.24 2.37 5.96
CA SER A 86 60.76 3.66 5.54
C SER A 86 59.66 4.63 5.13
N SER A 87 59.76 5.81 5.74
CA SER A 87 59.07 7.08 5.44
C SER A 87 57.56 7.14 5.69
N VAL A 88 57.22 7.59 6.89
CA VAL A 88 55.93 8.21 7.20
C VAL A 88 55.82 9.48 6.36
N ARG A 89 55.02 9.46 5.29
CA ARG A 89 54.61 10.67 4.58
C ARG A 89 53.46 11.30 5.36
N PRO A 90 53.44 12.63 5.59
CA PRO A 90 52.34 13.27 6.31
C PRO A 90 51.06 13.11 5.50
N PHE A 91 50.06 12.48 6.12
CA PHE A 91 48.71 12.37 5.61
C PHE A 91 48.16 13.77 5.34
N SER A 92 47.92 14.10 4.06
CA SER A 92 47.23 15.32 3.69
C SER A 92 45.78 15.27 4.20
N PRO A 93 45.24 16.36 4.80
CA PRO A 93 43.87 16.40 5.32
C PRO A 93 42.78 16.27 4.24
N LEU A 94 43.15 16.30 2.96
CA LEU A 94 42.27 16.06 1.81
C LEU A 94 41.77 14.61 1.69
N PHE A 95 42.40 13.65 2.37
CA PHE A 95 41.95 12.25 2.32
C PHE A 95 40.76 11.98 3.27
N LEU A 96 40.54 12.84 4.27
CA LEU A 96 39.47 12.68 5.26
C LEU A 96 38.13 13.25 4.77
N THR A 97 38.16 14.25 3.89
CA THR A 97 36.94 14.82 3.27
C THR A 97 36.38 13.92 2.16
N LEU A 98 37.20 13.07 1.53
CA LEU A 98 36.74 12.14 0.50
C LEU A 98 36.11 10.86 1.08
N TRP A 99 36.47 10.46 2.30
CA TRP A 99 35.88 9.28 2.96
C TRP A 99 34.47 9.57 3.51
N LEU A 100 34.18 10.81 3.91
CA LEU A 100 32.85 11.26 4.38
C LEU A 100 31.81 11.46 3.26
N LEU A 101 32.23 11.45 2.00
CA LEU A 101 31.33 11.52 0.83
C LEU A 101 30.87 10.14 0.32
N LEU A 102 31.38 9.05 0.89
CA LEU A 102 30.80 7.72 0.75
C LEU A 102 29.75 7.50 1.85
N ALA A 103 28.78 8.41 1.94
CA ALA A 103 27.52 8.08 2.59
C ALA A 103 27.01 6.78 1.95
N GLY A 104 26.76 5.76 2.77
CA GLY A 104 26.46 4.41 2.33
C GLY A 104 25.30 4.38 1.33
N VAL A 105 25.64 4.34 0.04
CA VAL A 105 24.70 3.96 -1.01
C VAL A 105 24.53 2.46 -0.87
N TYR A 106 23.50 2.05 -0.14
CA TYR A 106 23.08 0.66 -0.10
C TYR A 106 22.58 0.30 -1.51
N ALA A 107 23.48 -0.33 -2.27
CA ALA A 107 23.26 -0.75 -3.63
C ALA A 107 22.54 -2.10 -3.62
N LEU A 108 21.26 -2.10 -3.98
CA LEU A 108 20.45 -3.31 -4.12
C LEU A 108 20.57 -3.85 -5.55
N SER A 109 20.82 -5.14 -5.73
CA SER A 109 20.76 -5.75 -7.06
C SER A 109 19.31 -6.00 -7.45
N SER A 110 18.99 -5.93 -8.74
CA SER A 110 17.67 -6.27 -9.27
C SER A 110 17.21 -7.69 -8.89
N ASN A 111 18.14 -8.59 -8.60
CA ASN A 111 17.85 -9.98 -8.20
C ASN A 111 17.34 -10.08 -6.75
N ASP A 112 17.71 -9.12 -5.91
CA ASP A 112 17.36 -9.06 -4.49
C ASP A 112 16.02 -8.36 -4.24
N ILE A 113 15.40 -7.84 -5.31
CA ILE A 113 14.05 -7.27 -5.25
C ILE A 113 13.07 -8.34 -4.78
N ARG A 114 12.31 -7.98 -3.74
CA ARG A 114 11.19 -8.74 -3.20
C ARG A 114 9.98 -7.83 -3.01
N VAL A 115 8.83 -8.43 -2.76
CA VAL A 115 7.63 -7.69 -2.35
C VAL A 115 7.94 -6.98 -1.02
N GLY A 116 7.66 -5.69 -0.96
CA GLY A 116 7.92 -4.85 0.20
C GLY A 116 9.29 -4.19 0.25
N THR A 117 10.21 -4.49 -0.68
CA THR A 117 11.48 -3.77 -0.79
C THR A 117 11.24 -2.30 -1.14
N ASN A 118 11.99 -1.39 -0.51
CA ASN A 118 11.91 0.04 -0.77
C ASN A 118 13.10 0.46 -1.63
N VAL A 119 12.83 1.05 -2.79
CA VAL A 119 13.86 1.42 -3.76
C VAL A 119 13.71 2.87 -4.18
N VAL A 120 14.84 3.53 -4.45
CA VAL A 120 14.85 4.86 -5.06
C VAL A 120 14.91 4.69 -6.57
N VAL A 121 13.93 5.26 -7.26
CA VAL A 121 13.84 5.22 -8.72
C VAL A 121 13.47 6.61 -9.20
N ASP A 122 14.27 7.15 -10.12
CA ASP A 122 14.11 8.49 -10.68
C ASP A 122 14.06 9.59 -9.59
N GLY A 123 14.83 9.40 -8.52
CA GLY A 123 14.93 10.34 -7.38
C GLY A 123 13.76 10.32 -6.40
N SER A 124 12.80 9.40 -6.54
CA SER A 124 11.68 9.23 -5.61
C SER A 124 11.72 7.87 -4.91
N PRO A 125 11.18 7.73 -3.68
CA PRO A 125 11.09 6.46 -2.98
C PRO A 125 9.85 5.68 -3.44
N TRP A 126 10.04 4.39 -3.71
CA TRP A 126 9.00 3.47 -4.17
C TRP A 126 8.96 2.21 -3.32
N LYS A 127 7.76 1.70 -3.09
CA LYS A 127 7.50 0.39 -2.50
C LYS A 127 7.21 -0.63 -3.59
N VAL A 128 7.94 -1.74 -3.60
CA VAL A 128 7.64 -2.86 -4.50
C VAL A 128 6.39 -3.59 -4.03
N LEU A 129 5.38 -3.66 -4.88
CA LEU A 129 4.13 -4.39 -4.62
C LEU A 129 4.21 -5.82 -5.13
N GLU A 130 4.68 -5.97 -6.37
CA GLU A 130 4.76 -7.26 -7.07
C GLU A 130 6.02 -7.25 -7.94
N PHE A 131 6.62 -8.42 -8.13
CA PHE A 131 7.75 -8.59 -9.05
C PHE A 131 7.64 -9.93 -9.79
N LEU A 132 8.14 -9.94 -11.02
CA LEU A 132 8.15 -11.11 -11.90
C LEU A 132 9.53 -11.23 -12.54
N HIS A 133 10.27 -12.26 -12.16
CA HIS A 133 11.53 -12.61 -12.81
C HIS A 133 11.26 -13.47 -14.03
N VAL A 134 11.59 -12.96 -15.21
CA VAL A 134 11.45 -13.67 -16.49
C VAL A 134 12.82 -14.06 -17.02
N LYS A 135 12.99 -15.35 -17.32
CA LYS A 135 14.16 -15.92 -18.02
C LYS A 135 13.73 -16.37 -19.41
N PRO A 136 13.86 -15.53 -20.45
CA PRO A 136 13.46 -15.92 -21.80
C PRO A 136 14.38 -17.06 -22.31
N GLY A 137 13.85 -17.98 -23.12
CA GLY A 137 14.66 -19.07 -23.69
C GLY A 137 15.84 -18.58 -24.54
N LYS A 138 15.76 -17.34 -25.05
CA LYS A 138 16.84 -16.62 -25.73
C LYS A 138 16.84 -15.16 -25.27
N GLY A 139 17.93 -14.70 -24.67
CA GLY A 139 18.12 -13.31 -24.23
C GLY A 139 18.48 -13.16 -22.75
N ALA A 140 18.74 -11.93 -22.32
CA ALA A 140 19.05 -11.61 -20.93
C ALA A 140 17.79 -11.67 -20.04
N ALA A 141 17.95 -12.20 -18.82
CA ALA A 141 16.89 -12.19 -17.82
C ALA A 141 16.53 -10.76 -17.40
N PHE A 142 15.28 -10.56 -17.00
CA PHE A 142 14.80 -9.27 -16.49
C PHE A 142 13.76 -9.48 -15.39
N VAL A 143 13.61 -8.46 -14.56
CA VAL A 143 12.61 -8.39 -13.50
C VAL A 143 11.61 -7.30 -13.86
N ARG A 144 10.34 -7.66 -14.05
CA ARG A 144 9.25 -6.68 -14.13
C ARG A 144 8.74 -6.43 -12.74
N THR A 145 8.66 -5.17 -12.35
CA THR A 145 8.32 -4.79 -10.98
C THR A 145 7.18 -3.79 -11.03
N LYS A 146 6.09 -4.10 -10.33
CA LYS A 146 5.00 -3.18 -10.06
C LYS A 146 5.26 -2.55 -8.71
N MET A 147 5.34 -1.23 -8.70
CA MET A 147 5.74 -0.45 -7.53
C MET A 147 4.86 0.76 -7.33
N ARG A 148 4.67 1.17 -6.08
CA ARG A 148 3.88 2.33 -5.67
C ARG A 148 4.81 3.41 -5.14
N ASN A 149 4.66 4.63 -5.65
CA ASN A 149 5.39 5.80 -5.17
C ASN A 149 4.85 6.20 -3.78
N TYR A 150 5.73 6.44 -2.82
CA TYR A 150 5.31 6.90 -1.50
C TYR A 150 4.77 8.34 -1.51
N VAL A 151 5.40 9.23 -2.28
CA VAL A 151 5.06 10.66 -2.32
C VAL A 151 3.79 10.91 -3.14
N THR A 152 3.69 10.32 -4.33
CA THR A 152 2.55 10.58 -5.22
C THR A 152 1.42 9.55 -5.11
N GLY A 153 1.66 8.42 -4.44
CA GLY A 153 0.70 7.31 -4.35
C GLY A 153 0.51 6.52 -5.65
N ASN A 154 1.07 6.97 -6.77
CA ASN A 154 0.92 6.37 -8.09
C ASN A 154 1.57 4.99 -8.18
N THR A 155 0.92 4.06 -8.90
CA THR A 155 1.47 2.73 -9.17
C THR A 155 1.99 2.65 -10.60
N VAL A 156 3.23 2.20 -10.78
CA VAL A 156 3.90 2.09 -12.08
C VAL A 156 4.54 0.71 -12.21
N GLU A 157 4.56 0.18 -13.44
CA GLU A 157 5.32 -1.01 -13.79
C GLU A 157 6.62 -0.61 -14.49
N LYS A 158 7.77 -1.06 -13.97
CA LYS A 158 9.10 -0.82 -14.57
C LYS A 158 9.83 -2.13 -14.71
N THR A 159 10.59 -2.26 -15.80
CA THR A 159 11.39 -3.46 -16.07
C THR A 159 12.86 -3.16 -15.83
N PHE A 160 13.49 -3.97 -14.99
CA PHE A 160 14.92 -3.91 -14.69
C PHE A 160 15.65 -5.09 -15.33
N ARG A 161 16.84 -4.85 -15.86
CA ARG A 161 17.70 -5.93 -16.35
C ARG A 161 18.26 -6.71 -15.17
N ALA A 162 18.36 -8.03 -15.29
CA ALA A 162 18.96 -8.83 -14.23
C ALA A 162 20.40 -8.40 -13.96
N GLY A 163 20.73 -8.13 -12.70
CA GLY A 163 22.04 -7.63 -12.27
C GLY A 163 22.19 -6.12 -12.30
N SER A 164 21.15 -5.34 -12.66
CA SER A 164 21.22 -3.88 -12.55
C SER A 164 21.23 -3.45 -11.08
N THR A 165 22.10 -2.51 -10.73
CA THR A 165 22.14 -1.90 -9.41
C THR A 165 21.06 -0.83 -9.28
N LEU A 166 20.36 -0.86 -8.15
CA LEU A 166 19.36 0.10 -7.72
C LEU A 166 19.77 0.65 -6.36
N GLU A 167 19.33 1.86 -6.05
CA GLU A 167 19.53 2.44 -4.73
C GLU A 167 18.40 1.99 -3.80
N GLU A 168 18.76 1.52 -2.61
CA GLU A 168 17.80 1.19 -1.56
C GLU A 168 17.33 2.46 -0.85
N ALA A 169 16.00 2.62 -0.70
CA ALA A 169 15.46 3.74 0.05
C ALA A 169 15.52 3.44 1.55
N SER A 170 16.38 4.14 2.28
CA SER A 170 16.44 4.07 3.75
C SER A 170 15.22 4.76 4.36
N LEU A 171 14.23 3.96 4.76
CA LEU A 171 13.01 4.45 5.40
C LEU A 171 13.07 4.20 6.91
N SER A 172 12.84 5.25 7.70
CA SER A 172 12.67 5.13 9.14
C SER A 172 11.19 5.11 9.49
N LYS A 173 10.80 4.26 10.44
CA LYS A 173 9.43 4.18 10.96
C LYS A 173 9.47 4.58 12.42
N GLU A 174 8.69 5.58 12.77
CA GLU A 174 8.58 6.06 14.14
C GLU A 174 7.13 5.98 14.57
N THR A 175 6.89 5.41 15.75
CA THR A 175 5.56 5.36 16.34
C THR A 175 5.33 6.66 17.11
N LYS A 176 4.30 7.42 16.71
CA LYS A 176 3.91 8.66 17.39
C LYS A 176 2.41 8.64 17.68
N GLN A 177 2.02 9.25 18.79
CA GLN A 177 0.63 9.37 19.18
C GLN A 177 0.02 10.63 18.58
N PHE A 178 -1.14 10.51 17.94
CA PHE A 178 -1.91 11.67 17.51
C PHE A 178 -2.46 12.41 18.74
N THR A 179 -2.18 13.71 18.86
CA THR A 179 -2.57 14.49 20.03
C THR A 179 -3.81 15.34 19.76
N TYR A 180 -3.72 16.28 18.82
CA TYR A 180 -4.82 17.17 18.46
C TYR A 180 -4.66 17.73 17.04
N LYS A 181 -5.72 18.32 16.51
CA LYS A 181 -5.70 19.07 15.25
C LYS A 181 -5.56 20.56 15.53
N ASP A 182 -4.53 21.19 14.98
CA ASP A 182 -4.30 22.64 15.04
C ASP A 182 -4.66 23.28 13.70
N GLY A 183 -5.88 23.81 13.59
CA GLY A 183 -6.40 24.36 12.34
C GLY A 183 -6.44 23.32 11.21
N SER A 184 -5.51 23.42 10.25
CA SER A 184 -5.35 22.50 9.12
C SER A 184 -4.17 21.53 9.28
N GLN A 185 -3.52 21.50 10.45
CA GLN A 185 -2.39 20.63 10.75
C GLN A 185 -2.76 19.60 11.81
N PHE A 186 -2.24 18.39 11.65
CA PHE A 186 -2.36 17.30 12.61
C PHE A 186 -1.06 17.18 13.39
N VAL A 187 -1.16 17.24 14.72
CA VAL A 187 0.00 17.19 15.62
C VAL A 187 0.15 15.78 16.19
N PHE A 188 1.33 15.21 16.00
CA PHE A 188 1.72 13.91 16.51
C PHE A 188 2.88 14.09 17.48
N MET A 189 2.90 13.33 18.57
CA MET A 189 3.92 13.42 19.61
C MET A 189 4.53 12.05 19.85
N ASP A 190 5.86 11.99 19.94
CA ASP A 190 6.56 10.81 20.41
C ASP A 190 6.43 10.71 21.95
N LEU A 191 5.96 9.58 22.46
CA LEU A 191 5.77 9.37 23.91
C LEU A 191 7.09 9.15 24.68
N THR A 192 8.18 8.90 23.98
CA THR A 192 9.51 8.65 24.56
C THR A 192 10.38 9.91 24.57
N THR A 193 10.39 10.66 23.46
CA THR A 193 11.23 11.85 23.30
C THR A 193 10.47 13.16 23.47
N PHE A 194 9.12 13.12 23.48
CA PHE A 194 8.25 14.29 23.46
C PHE A 194 8.47 15.20 22.23
N GLU A 195 9.03 14.65 21.15
CA GLU A 195 9.19 15.39 19.90
C GLU A 195 7.89 15.43 19.10
N GLU A 196 7.48 16.65 18.76
CA GLU A 196 6.30 16.92 17.94
C GLU A 196 6.62 16.81 16.44
N SER A 197 5.72 16.17 15.70
CA SER A 197 5.71 16.11 14.24
C SER A 197 4.37 16.65 13.74
N ARG A 198 4.40 17.57 12.78
CA ARG A 198 3.19 18.18 12.19
C ARG A 198 2.99 17.68 10.76
N LEU A 199 1.76 17.31 10.43
CA LEU A 199 1.35 16.92 9.07
C LEU A 199 0.21 17.80 8.58
N ASN A 200 0.23 18.16 7.29
CA ASN A 200 -0.87 18.92 6.68
C ASN A 200 -2.00 17.96 6.24
N GLU A 201 -3.20 18.50 6.03
CA GLU A 201 -4.33 17.75 5.47
C GLU A 201 -4.01 17.04 4.14
N SER A 202 -3.16 17.62 3.29
CA SER A 202 -2.73 17.00 2.03
C SER A 202 -1.91 15.72 2.24
N ASP A 203 -1.11 15.68 3.31
CA ASP A 203 -0.18 14.59 3.59
C ASP A 203 -0.91 13.43 4.30
N VAL A 204 -1.94 13.74 5.11
CA VAL A 204 -2.79 12.75 5.77
C VAL A 204 -3.84 12.17 4.81
N GLY A 205 -4.42 13.02 3.96
CA GLY A 205 -5.43 12.63 2.96
C GLY A 205 -6.69 12.01 3.60
N ASP A 206 -7.23 10.97 2.97
CA ASP A 206 -8.48 10.32 3.40
C ASP A 206 -8.39 9.64 4.78
N LYS A 207 -7.18 9.32 5.24
CA LYS A 207 -6.93 8.64 6.52
C LYS A 207 -7.38 9.49 7.71
N GLN A 208 -7.52 10.81 7.55
CA GLN A 208 -7.95 11.73 8.62
C GLN A 208 -9.29 11.35 9.25
N LYS A 209 -10.20 10.72 8.48
CA LYS A 209 -11.54 10.33 8.95
C LYS A 209 -11.50 9.25 10.04
N TRP A 210 -10.41 8.50 10.12
CA TRP A 210 -10.23 7.40 11.07
C TRP A 210 -9.33 7.79 12.24
N LEU A 211 -8.89 9.06 12.30
CA LEU A 211 -7.92 9.52 13.27
C LEU A 211 -8.62 9.96 14.56
N LYS A 212 -8.34 9.24 15.66
CA LYS A 212 -8.82 9.57 17.00
C LYS A 212 -7.67 10.09 17.86
N GLU A 213 -7.92 11.13 18.64
CA GLU A 213 -6.97 11.67 19.62
C GLU A 213 -6.52 10.57 20.59
N GLY A 214 -5.22 10.55 20.91
CA GLY A 214 -4.60 9.52 21.74
C GLY A 214 -4.26 8.22 21.01
N MET A 215 -4.44 8.14 19.68
CA MET A 215 -4.12 6.94 18.91
C MET A 215 -2.65 6.89 18.46
N ASP A 216 -2.01 5.75 18.66
CA ASP A 216 -0.67 5.48 18.15
C ASP A 216 -0.70 5.21 16.65
N CYS A 217 0.15 5.93 15.91
CA CYS A 217 0.28 5.84 14.47
C CYS A 217 1.75 5.69 14.08
N ILE A 218 2.02 5.17 12.88
CA ILE A 218 3.39 5.01 12.38
C ILE A 218 3.65 6.09 11.33
N LEU A 219 4.61 6.96 11.60
CA LEU A 219 5.08 7.94 10.63
C LEU A 219 6.28 7.36 9.87
N LEU A 220 6.25 7.48 8.55
CA LEU A 220 7.31 7.00 7.66
C LEU A 220 8.17 8.17 7.23
N TYR A 221 9.45 8.12 7.58
CA TYR A 221 10.44 9.14 7.24
C TYR A 221 11.37 8.66 6.15
N TRP A 222 11.71 9.58 5.24
CA TRP A 222 12.75 9.43 4.25
C TRP A 222 13.56 10.71 4.16
N ASN A 223 14.88 10.62 4.32
CA ASN A 223 15.79 11.77 4.34
C ASN A 223 15.36 12.89 5.32
N GLY A 224 14.85 12.51 6.50
CA GLY A 224 14.38 13.44 7.53
C GLY A 224 13.04 14.12 7.25
N ARG A 225 12.33 13.73 6.17
CA ARG A 225 10.99 14.23 5.83
C ARG A 225 9.96 13.14 5.98
N ILE A 226 8.76 13.49 6.43
CA ILE A 226 7.64 12.55 6.50
C ILE A 226 7.09 12.37 5.08
N ILE A 227 6.99 11.12 4.63
CA ILE A 227 6.55 10.76 3.27
C ILE A 227 5.23 9.98 3.24
N ASP A 228 4.89 9.29 4.33
CA ASP A 228 3.65 8.53 4.47
C ASP A 228 3.31 8.41 5.95
N PHE A 229 2.06 8.07 6.20
CA PHE A 229 1.45 7.98 7.51
C PHE A 229 0.60 6.72 7.56
N ASP A 230 0.88 5.78 8.47
CA ASP A 230 0.13 4.52 8.57
C ASP A 230 -0.68 4.46 9.86
N LEU A 231 -1.94 4.05 9.71
CA LEU A 231 -2.88 3.87 10.80
C LEU A 231 -2.85 2.41 11.27
N PRO A 232 -3.24 2.14 12.53
CA PRO A 232 -3.65 0.80 12.91
C PRO A 232 -4.72 0.26 11.96
N ASN A 233 -4.61 -1.02 11.57
CA ASN A 233 -5.57 -1.65 10.66
C ASN A 233 -7.01 -1.61 11.22
N THR A 234 -7.13 -1.66 12.55
CA THR A 234 -8.41 -1.60 13.25
C THR A 234 -8.40 -0.42 14.19
N VAL A 235 -9.42 0.43 14.09
CA VAL A 235 -9.61 1.60 14.94
C VAL A 235 -10.87 1.42 15.78
N ARG A 236 -10.80 1.82 17.06
CA ARG A 236 -11.94 1.85 17.96
C ARG A 236 -12.53 3.25 17.98
N LEU A 237 -13.77 3.38 17.53
CA LEU A 237 -14.46 4.64 17.41
C LEU A 237 -15.83 4.57 18.09
N THR A 238 -16.21 5.63 18.80
CA THR A 238 -17.52 5.73 19.46
C THR A 238 -18.57 6.27 18.49
N VAL A 239 -19.76 5.68 18.50
CA VAL A 239 -20.91 6.15 17.71
C VAL A 239 -21.55 7.36 18.38
N THR A 240 -21.59 8.51 17.69
CA THR A 240 -22.18 9.75 18.21
C THR A 240 -23.61 9.98 17.75
N ASP A 241 -23.97 9.46 16.58
CA ASP A 241 -25.31 9.62 16.01
C ASP A 241 -25.68 8.44 15.11
N THR A 242 -26.93 7.96 15.19
CA THR A 242 -27.45 6.90 14.33
C THR A 242 -28.97 6.89 14.37
N ASP A 243 -29.59 6.42 13.29
CA ASP A 243 -31.05 6.31 13.20
C ASP A 243 -31.62 5.38 14.29
N PRO A 244 -32.85 5.67 14.76
CA PRO A 244 -33.53 4.84 15.74
C PRO A 244 -33.72 3.40 15.22
N GLU A 245 -33.78 2.45 16.14
CA GLU A 245 -33.99 1.04 15.79
C GLU A 245 -35.33 0.89 15.04
N GLN A 246 -35.28 0.39 13.81
CA GLN A 246 -36.48 0.10 13.04
C GLN A 246 -37.21 -1.09 13.65
N SER A 247 -38.45 -0.89 14.10
CA SER A 247 -39.20 -1.79 14.96
C SER A 247 -39.63 -3.14 14.36
N ASP A 248 -39.30 -3.44 13.09
CA ASP A 248 -39.94 -4.54 12.33
C ASP A 248 -39.00 -5.50 11.58
N SER A 249 -37.70 -5.53 11.88
CA SER A 249 -36.78 -6.40 11.13
C SER A 249 -36.34 -7.64 11.91
N ALA A 250 -37.10 -8.73 11.75
CA ALA A 250 -36.70 -10.09 12.11
C ALA A 250 -35.51 -10.64 11.29
N GLN A 251 -34.94 -9.83 10.38
CA GLN A 251 -33.73 -10.12 9.61
C GLN A 251 -32.79 -8.92 9.69
N GLY A 252 -31.56 -9.14 10.16
CA GLY A 252 -30.58 -8.10 10.47
C GLY A 252 -30.33 -7.10 9.34
N GLY A 253 -30.90 -5.91 9.49
CA GLY A 253 -30.63 -4.75 8.64
C GLY A 253 -29.32 -4.05 9.00
N THR A 254 -28.90 -3.14 8.12
CA THR A 254 -27.82 -2.20 8.40
C THR A 254 -28.35 -0.77 8.28
N LYS A 255 -27.75 0.14 9.05
CA LYS A 255 -28.08 1.56 9.10
C LYS A 255 -26.81 2.40 9.09
N PRO A 256 -26.84 3.63 8.58
CA PRO A 256 -25.71 4.55 8.72
C PRO A 256 -25.54 4.99 10.19
N ALA A 257 -24.29 5.13 10.61
CA ALA A 257 -23.92 5.70 11.90
C ALA A 257 -22.76 6.68 11.72
N THR A 258 -22.86 7.83 12.39
CA THR A 258 -21.81 8.83 12.46
C THR A 258 -20.95 8.56 13.69
N LEU A 259 -19.64 8.58 13.49
CA LEU A 259 -18.63 8.33 14.53
C LEU A 259 -18.10 9.64 15.10
N GLU A 260 -17.38 9.56 16.22
CA GLU A 260 -16.79 10.72 16.91
C GLU A 260 -15.85 11.58 16.03
N THR A 261 -15.25 10.97 15.02
CA THR A 261 -14.39 11.66 14.04
C THR A 261 -15.18 12.33 12.91
N GLY A 262 -16.50 12.18 12.87
CA GLY A 262 -17.39 12.61 11.79
C GLY A 262 -17.46 11.64 10.61
N ALA A 263 -16.76 10.49 10.67
CA ALA A 263 -16.88 9.45 9.66
C ALA A 263 -18.26 8.79 9.71
N VAL A 264 -18.83 8.46 8.54
CA VAL A 264 -20.10 7.73 8.42
C VAL A 264 -19.82 6.30 7.99
N VAL A 265 -20.29 5.33 8.77
CA VAL A 265 -20.10 3.88 8.53
C VAL A 265 -21.44 3.17 8.57
N THR A 266 -21.59 2.16 7.72
CA THR A 266 -22.76 1.26 7.75
C THR A 266 -22.58 0.23 8.86
N VAL A 267 -23.47 0.27 9.86
CA VAL A 267 -23.43 -0.60 11.04
C VAL A 267 -24.70 -1.46 11.13
N PRO A 268 -24.69 -2.60 11.83
CA PRO A 268 -25.90 -3.39 12.08
C PRO A 268 -26.94 -2.60 12.89
N SER A 269 -28.24 -2.88 12.67
CA SER A 269 -29.35 -2.13 13.29
C SER A 269 -29.34 -2.08 14.82
N PHE A 270 -28.70 -3.04 15.50
CA PHE A 270 -28.62 -3.12 16.96
C PHE A 270 -27.59 -2.18 17.60
N VAL A 271 -26.74 -1.52 16.81
CA VAL A 271 -25.73 -0.57 17.31
C VAL A 271 -26.43 0.71 17.74
N LYS A 272 -26.09 1.20 18.93
CA LYS A 272 -26.71 2.38 19.56
C LYS A 272 -25.70 3.53 19.67
N VAL A 273 -26.23 4.73 19.86
CA VAL A 273 -25.41 5.89 20.23
C VAL A 273 -24.70 5.61 21.55
N GLY A 274 -23.40 5.93 21.61
CA GLY A 274 -22.52 5.66 22.75
C GLY A 274 -21.83 4.30 22.70
N ASP A 275 -22.14 3.44 21.73
CA ASP A 275 -21.42 2.18 21.55
C ASP A 275 -20.05 2.41 20.92
N ASP A 276 -19.05 1.70 21.42
CA ASP A 276 -17.76 1.61 20.77
C ASP A 276 -17.77 0.49 19.72
N ILE A 277 -17.34 0.84 18.52
CA ILE A 277 -17.23 -0.09 17.40
C ILE A 277 -15.78 -0.17 16.91
N LEU A 278 -15.42 -1.34 16.40
CA LEU A 278 -14.19 -1.57 15.67
C LEU A 278 -14.46 -1.40 14.18
N VAL A 279 -13.65 -0.56 13.54
CA VAL A 279 -13.72 -0.27 12.10
C VAL A 279 -12.37 -0.60 11.46
N ASP A 280 -12.40 -1.18 10.26
CA ASP A 280 -11.21 -1.35 9.44
C ASP A 280 -10.85 0.00 8.78
N SER A 281 -9.69 0.56 9.10
CA SER A 281 -9.26 1.87 8.60
C SER A 281 -8.92 1.89 7.11
N ARG A 282 -8.71 0.72 6.50
CA ARG A 282 -8.38 0.58 5.07
C ARG A 282 -9.62 0.54 4.19
N THR A 283 -10.66 -0.15 4.66
CA THR A 283 -11.90 -0.36 3.91
C THR A 283 -13.06 0.50 4.40
N GLY A 284 -12.95 1.05 5.61
CA GLY A 284 -14.01 1.81 6.29
C GLY A 284 -15.19 0.96 6.74
N GLN A 285 -15.01 -0.36 6.84
CA GLN A 285 -16.09 -1.29 7.16
C GLN A 285 -16.18 -1.57 8.65
N TYR A 286 -17.41 -1.66 9.15
CA TYR A 286 -17.70 -2.17 10.48
C TYR A 286 -17.16 -3.60 10.63
N MET A 287 -16.47 -3.86 11.74
CA MET A 287 -15.96 -5.20 12.07
C MET A 287 -16.76 -5.83 13.21
N ASN A 288 -16.73 -5.21 14.38
CA ASN A 288 -17.37 -5.73 15.60
C ASN A 288 -17.68 -4.60 16.58
N ARG A 289 -18.50 -4.87 17.59
CA ARG A 289 -18.63 -4.03 18.79
C ARG A 289 -17.43 -4.30 19.71
N ALA A 290 -16.85 -3.24 20.27
CA ALA A 290 -15.61 -3.28 21.06
C ALA A 290 -15.82 -3.63 22.53
#